data_AF-A0A1C6G9V2-F1
#
_entry.id   AF-A0A1C6G9V2-F1
#
_cell.length_a   1.000
_cell.length_b   1.000
_cell.length_c   1.000
_cell.angle_alpha   90.00
_cell.angle_beta   90.00
_cell.angle_gamma   90.00
#
_symmetry.space_group_name_H-M   'P 1'
#
loop_
_entity.id
_entity.type
_entity.pdbx_description
1 polymer ?
#
loop_
_entity_poly.entity_id
_entity_poly.type
_entity_poly.pdbx_seq_one_letter_code
_entity_poly.pdbx_strand_id
1 'polypeptide(L)' 'MKTTGRCPKCGSADLLAVEPGLYNSFPIGFFVNAKIQRYVCRSCGYTEEWIAQESMEKLRQYTWHDEK' A
#
# COMPACT_ATOMS: atom_id res chain seq x y z
N MET A 1 2.17 7.79 -8.99
CA MET A 1 0.92 7.21 -9.51
C MET A 1 -0.29 7.81 -8.81
N LYS A 2 -0.38 7.74 -7.47
CA LYS A 2 -1.54 8.26 -6.72
C LYS A 2 -1.79 9.76 -6.95
N THR A 3 -0.75 10.58 -6.87
CA THR A 3 -0.87 12.05 -6.98
C THR A 3 -0.83 12.54 -8.42
N THR A 4 0.04 11.94 -9.24
CA THR A 4 0.36 12.44 -10.58
C THR A 4 -0.42 11.77 -11.70
N GLY A 5 -1.09 10.65 -11.43
CA GLY A 5 -1.70 9.81 -12.47
C GLY A 5 -0.69 9.19 -13.46
N ARG A 6 0.61 9.25 -13.16
CA ARG A 6 1.68 8.72 -14.01
C ARG A 6 2.68 7.85 -13.24
N CYS A 7 3.30 6.92 -13.94
CA CYS A 7 4.40 6.11 -13.42
C CYS A 7 5.65 6.99 -13.23
N PRO A 8 6.24 7.07 -12.02
CA PRO A 8 7.44 7.85 -11.80
C PRO A 8 8.70 7.24 -12.45
N LYS A 9 8.66 5.95 -12.79
CA LYS A 9 9.79 5.23 -13.41
C LYS A 9 9.86 5.41 -14.93
N CYS A 10 8.73 5.31 -15.63
CA CYS A 10 8.69 5.34 -17.10
C CYS A 10 7.78 6.41 -17.71
N GLY A 11 7.08 7.21 -16.90
CA GLY A 11 6.19 8.28 -17.37
C GLY A 11 4.84 7.82 -17.94
N SER A 12 4.62 6.51 -18.08
CA SER A 12 3.37 5.93 -18.62
C SER A 12 2.16 6.28 -17.75
N ALA A 13 1.00 6.47 -18.40
CA ALA A 13 -0.31 6.63 -17.78
C ALA A 13 -1.10 5.30 -17.74
N ASP A 14 -0.51 4.20 -18.24
CA ASP A 14 -1.10 2.88 -18.22
C ASP A 14 -0.99 2.24 -16.82
N LEU A 15 -1.89 2.66 -15.94
CA LEU A 15 -1.89 2.35 -14.52
C LEU A 15 -3.11 1.52 -14.14
N LEU A 16 -2.91 0.54 -13.26
CA LEU A 16 -3.94 -0.23 -12.58
C LEU A 16 -3.98 0.17 -11.10
N ALA A 17 -5.09 0.72 -10.64
CA ALA A 17 -5.38 0.82 -9.21
C ALA A 17 -5.91 -0.54 -8.73
N VAL A 18 -5.21 -1.18 -7.81
CA VAL A 18 -5.62 -2.48 -7.28
C VAL A 18 -6.62 -2.24 -6.16
N GLU A 19 -7.79 -2.85 -6.26
CA GLU A 19 -8.81 -2.74 -5.21
C GLU A 19 -8.27 -3.21 -3.85
N PRO A 20 -8.64 -2.56 -2.74
CA PRO A 20 -8.30 -3.04 -1.42
C PRO A 20 -8.95 -4.41 -1.19
N GLY A 21 -8.15 -5.46 -1.12
CA GLY A 21 -8.60 -6.84 -0.94
C GLY A 21 -7.71 -7.60 0.05
N LEU A 22 -8.02 -8.88 0.27
CA LEU A 22 -7.34 -9.73 1.27
C LEU A 22 -5.80 -9.68 1.17
N TYR A 23 -5.29 -9.64 -0.07
CA TYR A 23 -3.85 -9.64 -0.38
C TYR A 23 -3.22 -8.24 -0.49
N ASN A 24 -3.98 -7.19 -0.22
CA ASN A 24 -3.50 -5.80 -0.08
C ASN A 24 -3.52 -5.39 1.39
N SER A 25 -2.89 -6.21 2.22
CA SER A 25 -2.65 -5.89 3.64
C SER A 25 -1.42 -6.64 4.16
N PHE A 26 -0.87 -6.18 5.29
CA PHE A 26 0.24 -6.83 5.98
C PHE A 26 0.00 -6.86 7.50
N PRO A 27 0.51 -7.87 8.22
CA PRO A 27 0.27 -8.02 9.65
C PRO A 27 1.05 -6.98 10.45
N ILE A 28 0.35 -6.32 11.38
CA ILE A 28 0.92 -5.37 12.35
C ILE A 28 0.77 -5.85 13.79
N GLY A 29 0.05 -6.95 14.02
CA GLY A 29 -0.08 -7.63 15.30
C GLY A 29 -0.75 -8.99 15.12
N PHE A 30 -0.89 -9.76 16.20
CA PHE A 30 -1.31 -11.17 16.15
C PHE A 30 -2.66 -11.41 15.42
N PHE A 31 -3.59 -10.46 15.50
CA PHE A 31 -4.87 -10.50 14.77
C PHE A 31 -5.20 -9.19 14.04
N VAL A 32 -4.19 -8.35 13.78
CA VAL A 32 -4.40 -7.01 13.22
C VAL A 32 -3.58 -6.86 11.94
N ASN A 33 -4.26 -6.48 10.85
CA ASN A 33 -3.63 -6.17 9.57
C ASN A 33 -3.78 -4.68 9.24
N ALA A 34 -2.72 -4.09 8.68
CA ALA A 34 -2.77 -2.79 8.02
C ALA A 34 -3.09 -2.97 6.54
N LYS A 35 -4.09 -2.25 6.05
CA LYS A 35 -4.47 -2.24 4.64
C LYS A 35 -3.57 -1.31 3.84
N ILE A 36 -3.35 -1.66 2.58
CA ILE A 36 -2.60 -0.83 1.63
C ILE A 36 -3.45 -0.51 0.39
N GLN A 37 -3.21 0.67 -0.16
CA GLN A 37 -3.64 1.06 -1.50
C GLN A 37 -2.45 0.89 -2.44
N ARG A 38 -2.61 0.07 -3.49
CA ARG A 38 -1.54 -0.26 -4.45
C ARG A 38 -1.91 0.21 -5.85
N TYR A 39 -0.94 0.79 -6.54
CA TYR A 39 -0.98 1.06 -7.97
C TYR A 39 0.10 0.24 -8.68
N VAL A 40 -0.21 -0.26 -9.87
CA VAL A 40 0.72 -1.01 -10.73
C VAL A 40 0.80 -0.32 -12.09
N CYS A 41 2.01 0.01 -12.54
CA CYS A 41 2.25 0.44 -13.91
C CYS A 41 2.33 -0.79 -14.81
N ARG A 42 1.34 -0.96 -15.70
CA ARG A 42 1.27 -2.11 -16.60
C ARG A 42 2.32 -2.07 -17.71
N SER A 43 2.88 -0.89 -18.00
CA SER A 43 3.95 -0.75 -19.01
C SER A 43 5.34 -1.18 -18.55
N CYS A 44 5.68 -1.04 -17.26
CA CYS A 44 7.04 -1.31 -16.77
C CYS A 44 7.13 -2.14 -15.48
N GLY A 45 5.98 -2.55 -14.93
CA GLY A 45 5.90 -3.36 -13.71
C GLY A 45 6.18 -2.60 -12.42
N TYR A 46 6.46 -1.30 -12.45
CA TYR A 46 6.66 -0.51 -11.23
C TYR A 46 5.38 -0.46 -10.39
N THR A 47 5.50 -0.65 -9.08
CA THR A 47 4.39 -0.56 -8.12
C THR A 47 4.58 0.61 -7.17
N GLU A 48 3.49 1.28 -6.80
CA GLU A 48 3.48 2.34 -5.80
C GLU A 48 2.43 1.99 -4.74
N GLU A 49 2.83 1.98 -3.48
CA GLU A 49 2.00 1.52 -2.37
C GLU A 49 1.89 2.60 -1.29
N TRP A 50 0.69 2.72 -0.72
CA TRP A 50 0.39 3.64 0.37
C TRP A 50 -0.36 2.89 1.45
N ILE A 51 -0.01 3.15 2.72
CA ILE A 51 -0.85 2.70 3.83
C ILE A 51 -2.21 3.36 3.72
N ALA A 52 -3.28 2.59 3.88
CA ALA A 52 -4.64 3.11 3.89
C ALA A 52 -4.84 3.99 5.14
N GLN A 53 -5.51 5.13 5.00
CA GLN A 53 -5.61 6.13 6.06
C GLN A 53 -6.19 5.54 7.36
N GLU A 54 -7.15 4.62 7.24
CA GLU A 54 -7.75 3.90 8.37
C GLU A 54 -6.79 2.97 9.12
N SER A 55 -5.66 2.63 8.52
CA SER A 55 -4.62 1.78 9.12
C SER A 55 -3.49 2.59 9.75
N MET A 56 -3.41 3.89 9.49
CA MET A 56 -2.35 4.77 10.04
C MET A 56 -2.38 4.82 11.57
N GLU A 57 -3.57 4.86 12.18
CA GLU A 57 -3.70 4.89 13.63
C GLU A 57 -3.27 3.56 14.26
N LYS A 58 -3.67 2.43 13.67
CA LYS A 58 -3.26 1.10 14.13
C LYS A 58 -1.74 0.92 14.04
N LEU A 59 -1.10 1.43 13.00
CA LEU A 59 0.36 1.37 12.88
C LEU A 59 1.12 2.17 13.94
N ARG A 60 0.53 3.23 14.50
CA ARG A 60 1.14 3.97 15.62
C ARG A 60 1.04 3.19 16.93
N GLN A 61 -0.04 2.43 17.08
CA GLN A 61 -0.36 1.68 18.30
C GLN A 61 0.31 0.31 18.33
N TYR A 62 0.51 -0.31 17.16
CA TYR A 62 1.08 -1.63 17.01
C TYR A 62 2.39 -1.51 16.25
N THR A 63 3.49 -1.31 16.98
CA THR A 63 4.82 -1.61 16.45
C THR A 63 5.22 -2.99 16.97
N TRP A 64 5.76 -3.84 16.10
CA TRP A 64 6.24 -5.20 16.41
C TRP A 64 7.37 -5.25 17.48
N HIS A 65 7.64 -4.14 18.17
CA HIS A 65 8.71 -3.95 19.15
C HIS A 65 8.24 -3.76 20.59
N ASP A 66 6.94 -3.75 20.89
CA ASP A 66 6.46 -3.61 22.29
C ASP A 66 6.41 -4.94 23.08
N GLU A 67 6.97 -6.03 22.54
CA GLU A 67 7.10 -7.33 23.24
C GLU A 67 8.57 -7.72 23.48
N LYS A 68 9.37 -6.83 24.08
CA LYS A 68 10.60 -7.23 24.79
C LYS A 68 10.64 -6.69 26.21
#